data_AF-A0A965KQN9-F1
#
_entry.id   AF-A0A965KQN9-F1
#
_cell.length_a   1.000
_cell.length_b   1.000
_cell.length_c   1.000
_cell.angle_alpha   90.00
_cell.angle_beta   90.00
_cell.angle_gamma   90.00
#
_symmetry.space_group_name_H-M   'P 1'
#
loop_
_entity.id
_entity.type
_entity.pdbx_description
1 polymer ?
#
loop_
_entity_poly.entity_id
_entity_poly.type
_entity_poly.pdbx_seq_one_letter_code
_entity_poly.pdbx_strand_id
1 'polypeptide(L)'
;MLVVVVALLRRRFTDDLFEGSAVVTLALVIALIGYAPFHIARGICSGLGHFRTYSTMIALDGLLRVVACAVFLFVGLDNVGPYALMVAAVPLTIALATFASGRLRSNEGTPATWTELAPNLGWLLLGTLCAGALINAGPITVDLLGEGSDPAIVTRFANAVLLARVPLFLFQAVQAAMLPRLARLAALGDSDEFRDVLRRLFVLVGGVGVIGVVGAFIAGPIALELVYDGGIDRRTITLLAFGSALYMLAAACAQSVLAMSGHVFVALGWVASFLAFVATAAWSSDELFLRVELALIASALVALAVFAVGLRTYFARLASRSRS
;
A
#
# COMPACT_ATOMS: atom_id res chain seq x y z
N MET A 1 14.82 -3.02 -14.37
CA MET A 1 14.07 -4.26 -14.66
C MET A 1 12.60 -3.98 -14.98
N LEU A 2 11.80 -3.39 -14.08
CA LEU A 2 10.36 -3.13 -14.33
C LEU A 2 10.09 -2.30 -15.59
N VAL A 3 10.87 -1.23 -15.83
CA VAL A 3 10.77 -0.42 -17.07
C VAL A 3 10.99 -1.28 -18.33
N VAL A 4 11.91 -2.24 -18.29
CA VAL A 4 12.18 -3.14 -19.41
C VAL A 4 11.00 -4.11 -19.62
N VAL A 5 10.40 -4.62 -18.54
CA VAL A 5 9.20 -5.46 -18.63
C VAL A 5 8.03 -4.68 -19.26
N VAL A 6 7.80 -3.44 -18.82
CA VAL A 6 6.76 -2.57 -19.41
C VAL A 6 7.05 -2.28 -20.88
N ALA A 7 8.30 -2.04 -21.26
CA ALA A 7 8.69 -1.83 -22.65
C ALA A 7 8.47 -3.07 -23.52
N LEU A 8 8.83 -4.26 -23.02
CA LEU A 8 8.63 -5.54 -23.72
C LEU A 8 7.15 -5.92 -23.86
N LEU A 9 6.34 -5.61 -22.85
CA LEU A 9 4.90 -5.90 -22.82
C LEU A 9 4.04 -4.70 -23.23
N ARG A 10 4.63 -3.68 -23.87
CA ARG A 10 3.96 -2.40 -24.17
C ARG A 10 2.61 -2.58 -24.84
N ARG A 11 2.50 -3.46 -25.83
CA ARG A 11 1.25 -3.69 -26.58
C ARG A 11 0.16 -4.23 -25.67
N ARG A 12 0.45 -5.27 -24.87
CA ARG A 12 -0.50 -5.80 -23.89
C ARG A 12 -0.91 -4.77 -22.85
N PHE A 13 0.03 -4.01 -22.30
CA PHE A 13 -0.32 -2.94 -21.35
C PHE A 13 -1.19 -1.86 -21.99
N THR A 14 -0.87 -1.45 -23.21
CA THR A 14 -1.60 -0.37 -23.88
C THR A 14 -2.98 -0.84 -24.30
N ASP A 15 -3.06 -1.98 -24.97
CA ASP A 15 -4.27 -2.46 -25.64
C ASP A 15 -5.22 -3.15 -24.65
N ASP A 16 -4.68 -3.98 -23.74
CA ASP A 16 -5.50 -4.81 -22.83
C ASP A 16 -5.79 -4.11 -21.49
N LEU A 17 -4.86 -3.31 -20.94
CA LEU A 17 -5.01 -2.71 -19.60
C LEU A 17 -5.37 -1.21 -19.62
N PHE A 18 -4.94 -0.48 -20.65
CA PHE A 18 -5.13 0.98 -20.74
C PHE A 18 -6.01 1.39 -21.92
N GLU A 19 -6.82 0.47 -22.45
CA GLU A 19 -7.85 0.72 -23.47
C GLU A 19 -7.31 1.48 -24.70
N GLY A 20 -6.09 1.16 -25.12
CA GLY A 20 -5.40 1.77 -26.27
C GLY A 20 -4.63 3.06 -25.94
N SER A 21 -4.61 3.52 -24.69
CA SER A 21 -3.99 4.81 -24.31
C SER A 21 -2.47 4.72 -24.15
N ALA A 22 -1.74 4.97 -25.24
CA ALA A 22 -0.27 5.01 -25.23
C ALA A 22 0.31 6.06 -24.27
N VAL A 23 -0.45 7.14 -24.00
CA VAL A 23 -0.05 8.19 -23.05
C VAL A 23 -0.04 7.67 -21.62
N VAL A 24 -1.00 6.83 -21.25
CA VAL A 24 -1.05 6.21 -19.92
C VAL A 24 0.09 5.20 -19.76
N THR A 25 0.41 4.42 -20.80
CA THR A 25 1.59 3.54 -20.81
C THR A 25 2.90 4.32 -20.64
N LEU A 26 3.04 5.48 -21.30
CA LEU A 26 4.20 6.36 -21.12
C LEU A 26 4.24 6.92 -19.69
N ALA A 27 3.10 7.35 -19.16
CA ALA A 27 2.99 7.84 -17.79
C ALA A 27 3.40 6.77 -16.77
N LEU A 28 3.06 5.49 -16.99
CA LEU A 28 3.52 4.38 -16.15
C LEU A 28 5.06 4.28 -16.14
N VAL A 29 5.72 4.40 -17.29
CA VAL A 29 7.18 4.38 -17.38
C VAL A 29 7.79 5.57 -16.63
N ILE A 30 7.25 6.77 -16.83
CA ILE A 30 7.69 7.99 -16.14
C ILE A 30 7.48 7.82 -14.63
N ALA A 31 6.35 7.28 -14.20
CA ALA A 31 6.05 7.04 -12.79
C ALA A 31 7.06 6.07 -12.18
N LEU A 32 7.37 4.94 -12.83
CA LEU A 32 8.37 4.00 -12.34
C LEU A 32 9.75 4.66 -12.13
N ILE A 33 10.16 5.54 -13.05
CA ILE A 33 11.41 6.29 -12.97
C ILE A 33 11.33 7.39 -11.90
N GLY A 34 10.19 8.08 -11.79
CA GLY A 34 9.99 9.23 -10.91
C GLY A 34 9.78 8.87 -9.44
N TYR A 35 9.09 7.75 -9.17
CA TYR A 35 8.86 7.27 -7.82
C TYR A 35 10.12 6.67 -7.18
N ALA A 36 11.07 6.17 -7.97
CA ALA A 36 12.32 5.63 -7.45
C ALA A 36 13.12 6.66 -6.60
N PRO A 37 13.52 7.84 -7.13
CA PRO A 37 14.20 8.85 -6.33
C PRO A 37 13.31 9.42 -5.22
N PHE A 38 11.99 9.49 -5.43
CA PHE A 38 11.04 9.94 -4.40
C PHE A 38 11.03 9.02 -3.17
N HIS A 39 10.96 7.69 -3.38
CA HIS A 39 11.03 6.72 -2.30
C HIS A 39 12.41 6.66 -1.64
N ILE A 40 13.50 6.81 -2.41
CA ILE A 40 14.86 6.89 -1.85
C ILE A 40 15.00 8.12 -0.94
N ALA A 41 14.57 9.30 -1.40
CA ALA A 41 14.59 10.52 -0.61
C ALA A 41 13.78 10.40 0.69
N ARG A 42 12.61 9.75 0.64
CA ARG A 42 11.81 9.42 1.82
C ARG A 42 12.54 8.46 2.77
N GLY A 43 13.19 7.43 2.23
CA GLY A 43 14.02 6.50 2.99
C GLY A 43 15.14 7.22 3.75
N ILE A 44 15.92 8.06 3.05
CA ILE A 44 16.99 8.88 3.64
C ILE A 44 16.42 9.80 4.73
N CYS A 45 15.32 10.51 4.47
CA CYS A 45 14.70 11.37 5.47
C CYS A 45 14.30 10.61 6.73
N SER A 46 13.68 9.43 6.58
CA SER A 46 13.27 8.61 7.73
C SER A 46 14.46 8.06 8.51
N GLY A 47 15.54 7.66 7.82
CA GLY A 47 16.77 7.16 8.46
C GLY A 47 17.54 8.25 9.22
N LEU A 48 17.53 9.47 8.71
CA LEU A 48 18.15 10.64 9.36
C LEU A 48 17.23 11.32 10.40
N GLY A 49 15.99 10.85 10.57
CA GLY A 49 15.01 11.50 11.46
C GLY A 49 14.49 12.86 10.95
N HIS A 50 14.68 13.19 9.67
CA HIS A 50 14.18 14.41 9.03
C HIS A 50 12.68 14.33 8.70
N PHE A 51 11.85 14.08 9.72
CA PHE A 51 10.40 13.90 9.56
C PHE A 51 9.70 15.12 8.97
N ARG A 52 10.20 16.35 9.21
CA ARG A 52 9.62 17.56 8.61
C ARG A 52 9.74 17.55 7.09
N THR A 53 10.92 17.22 6.54
CA THR A 53 11.12 17.11 5.09
C THR A 53 10.30 15.96 4.52
N TYR A 54 10.33 14.80 5.19
CA TYR A 54 9.52 13.64 4.83
C TYR A 54 8.02 13.98 4.70
N SER A 55 7.44 14.59 5.73
CA SER A 55 6.02 14.96 5.75
C SER A 55 5.70 16.04 4.71
N THR A 56 6.61 17.00 4.49
CA THR A 56 6.43 18.04 3.46
C THR A 56 6.37 17.42 2.06
N MET A 57 7.22 16.44 1.76
CA MET A 57 7.20 15.74 0.48
C MET A 57 5.87 15.03 0.23
N ILE A 58 5.33 14.34 1.24
CA ILE A 58 4.04 13.65 1.14
C ILE A 58 2.88 14.65 1.00
N ALA A 59 2.90 15.73 1.78
CA ALA A 59 1.88 16.76 1.72
C ALA A 59 1.85 17.45 0.35
N LEU A 60 3.03 17.77 -0.22
CA LEU A 60 3.15 18.32 -1.56
C LEU A 60 2.67 17.33 -2.63
N ASP A 61 2.97 16.04 -2.50
CA ASP A 61 2.54 15.04 -3.47
C ASP A 61 1.01 14.95 -3.55
N GLY A 62 0.32 14.94 -2.40
CA GLY A 62 -1.14 14.99 -2.37
C GLY A 62 -1.70 16.34 -2.85
N LEU A 63 -1.18 17.44 -2.32
CA LEU A 63 -1.70 18.78 -2.61
C LEU A 63 -1.54 19.16 -4.08
N LEU A 64 -0.37 18.92 -4.68
CA LEU A 64 -0.12 19.25 -6.08
C LEU A 64 -1.04 18.47 -7.01
N ARG A 65 -1.35 17.21 -6.70
CA ARG A 65 -2.32 16.42 -7.48
C ARG A 65 -3.73 16.96 -7.35
N VAL A 66 -4.18 17.29 -6.14
CA VAL A 66 -5.52 17.87 -5.93
C VAL A 66 -5.66 19.21 -6.67
N VAL A 67 -4.67 20.09 -6.55
CA VAL A 67 -4.65 21.39 -7.23
C VAL A 67 -4.64 21.20 -8.74
N ALA A 68 -3.79 20.33 -9.28
CA ALA A 68 -3.73 20.07 -10.71
C ALA A 68 -5.02 19.42 -11.24
N CYS A 69 -5.63 18.47 -10.52
CA CYS A 69 -6.95 17.93 -10.87
C CYS A 69 -8.02 19.03 -10.90
N ALA A 70 -8.04 19.94 -9.93
CA ALA A 70 -8.98 21.06 -9.93
C ALA A 70 -8.75 21.99 -11.14
N VAL A 71 -7.49 22.29 -11.47
CA VAL A 71 -7.16 23.08 -12.67
C VAL A 71 -7.63 22.36 -13.93
N PHE A 72 -7.37 21.05 -14.07
CA PHE A 72 -7.83 20.26 -15.22
C PHE A 72 -9.35 20.28 -15.36
N LEU A 73 -10.07 20.16 -14.25
CA LEU A 73 -11.53 20.27 -14.21
C LEU A 73 -12.01 21.65 -14.68
N PHE A 74 -11.42 22.75 -14.17
CA PHE A 74 -11.81 24.11 -14.59
C PHE A 74 -11.48 24.43 -16.04
N VAL A 75 -10.45 23.79 -16.60
CA VAL A 75 -10.06 23.93 -18.00
C VAL A 75 -10.91 23.03 -18.93
N GLY A 76 -11.70 22.10 -18.37
CA GLY A 76 -12.49 21.14 -19.14
C GLY A 76 -11.65 20.02 -19.76
N LEU A 77 -10.57 19.60 -19.10
CA LEU A 77 -9.78 18.45 -19.52
C LEU A 77 -10.43 17.15 -19.01
N ASP A 78 -11.09 16.46 -19.93
CA ASP A 78 -11.82 15.21 -19.64
C ASP A 78 -11.03 13.95 -20.08
N ASN A 79 -9.83 14.14 -20.64
CA ASN A 79 -8.98 13.05 -21.11
C ASN A 79 -8.12 12.47 -19.97
N VAL A 80 -8.00 11.14 -19.89
CA VAL A 80 -7.22 10.45 -18.84
C VAL A 80 -5.70 10.74 -18.92
N GLY A 81 -5.17 11.00 -20.11
CA GLY A 81 -3.74 11.17 -20.36
C GLY A 81 -3.06 12.26 -19.49
N PRO A 82 -3.54 13.51 -19.47
CA PRO A 82 -3.06 14.56 -18.58
C PRO A 82 -3.04 14.17 -17.09
N TYR A 83 -4.09 13.50 -16.59
CA TYR A 83 -4.13 13.04 -15.20
C TYR A 83 -3.06 11.99 -14.92
N ALA A 84 -2.85 11.03 -15.83
CA ALA A 84 -1.82 10.02 -15.70
C ALA A 84 -0.40 10.64 -15.70
N LEU A 85 -0.13 11.58 -16.60
CA LEU A 85 1.15 12.29 -16.66
C LEU A 85 1.40 13.13 -15.41
N MET A 86 0.37 13.81 -14.90
CA MET A 86 0.45 14.55 -13.63
C MET A 86 0.84 13.64 -12.47
N VAL A 87 0.16 12.49 -12.31
CA VAL A 87 0.49 11.52 -11.25
C VAL A 87 1.94 11.03 -11.35
N ALA A 88 2.46 10.87 -12.57
CA ALA A 88 3.83 10.44 -12.82
C ALA A 88 4.87 11.56 -12.56
N ALA A 89 4.57 12.80 -12.92
CA ALA A 89 5.51 13.93 -12.85
C ALA A 89 5.68 14.50 -11.44
N VAL A 90 4.60 14.58 -10.66
CA VAL A 90 4.61 15.23 -9.33
C VAL A 90 5.68 14.64 -8.39
N PRO A 91 5.77 13.31 -8.17
CA PRO A 91 6.79 12.72 -7.29
C PRO A 91 8.22 13.02 -7.74
N LEU A 92 8.47 13.01 -9.05
CA LEU A 92 9.79 13.30 -9.62
C LEU A 92 10.20 14.75 -9.33
N THR A 93 9.30 15.70 -9.56
CA THR A 93 9.58 17.13 -9.30
C THR A 93 9.89 17.39 -7.83
N ILE A 94 9.12 16.77 -6.92
CA ILE A 94 9.36 16.88 -5.47
C ILE A 94 10.69 16.24 -5.08
N ALA A 95 11.01 15.07 -5.62
CA ALA A 95 12.26 14.39 -5.36
C ALA A 95 13.46 15.25 -5.80
N LEU A 96 13.45 15.73 -7.04
CA LEU A 96 14.50 16.58 -7.59
C LEU A 96 14.70 17.87 -6.77
N ALA A 97 13.62 18.56 -6.40
CA ALA A 97 13.68 19.74 -5.55
C ALA A 97 14.27 19.43 -4.17
N THR A 98 13.92 18.27 -3.59
CA THR A 98 14.43 17.84 -2.29
C THR A 98 15.92 17.51 -2.35
N PHE A 99 16.39 16.80 -3.39
CA PHE A 99 17.81 16.56 -3.62
C PHE A 99 18.59 17.86 -3.85
N ALA A 100 18.07 18.74 -4.72
CA ALA A 100 18.68 20.03 -5.03
C ALA A 100 18.81 20.94 -3.80
N SER A 101 17.88 20.85 -2.84
CA SER A 101 17.93 21.63 -1.60
C SER A 101 19.09 21.25 -0.65
N GLY A 102 19.80 20.15 -0.92
CA GLY A 102 20.89 19.67 -0.06
C GLY A 102 20.45 19.04 1.26
N ARG A 103 19.14 19.00 1.57
CA ARG A 103 18.58 18.44 2.82
C ARG A 103 18.77 16.93 2.98
N LEU A 104 19.17 16.23 1.90
CA LEU A 104 19.42 14.79 1.88
C LEU A 104 20.91 14.44 1.98
N ARG A 105 21.79 15.44 2.15
CA ARG A 105 23.22 15.19 2.32
C ARG A 105 23.44 14.44 3.64
N SER A 106 24.14 13.31 3.54
CA SER A 106 24.65 12.54 4.67
C SER A 106 26.17 12.65 4.73
N ASN A 107 26.72 12.44 5.92
CA ASN A 107 28.17 12.26 6.07
C ASN A 107 28.60 10.92 5.47
N GLU A 108 29.86 10.81 5.09
CA GLU A 108 30.44 9.52 4.67
C GLU A 108 30.35 8.52 5.83
N GLY A 109 29.77 7.35 5.55
CA GLY A 109 29.69 6.23 6.48
C GLY A 109 30.76 5.18 6.16
N THR A 110 30.86 4.15 6.99
CA THR A 110 31.70 2.98 6.69
C THR A 110 31.22 2.29 5.40
N PRO A 111 32.12 1.81 4.53
CA PRO A 111 31.74 1.12 3.31
C PRO A 111 30.90 -0.12 3.62
N ALA A 112 29.65 -0.14 3.18
CA ALA A 112 28.80 -1.33 3.24
C ALA A 112 28.98 -2.15 1.96
N THR A 113 29.09 -3.47 2.08
CA THR A 113 29.20 -4.34 0.91
C THR A 113 27.82 -4.74 0.39
N TRP A 114 27.69 -4.93 -0.93
CA TRP A 114 26.42 -5.38 -1.54
C TRP A 114 25.93 -6.71 -0.97
N THR A 115 26.84 -7.57 -0.52
CA THR A 115 26.53 -8.86 0.11
C THR A 115 25.77 -8.71 1.44
N GLU A 116 25.97 -7.60 2.15
CA GLU A 116 25.29 -7.29 3.41
C GLU A 116 23.86 -6.75 3.17
N LEU A 117 23.68 -5.96 2.10
CA LEU A 117 22.42 -5.28 1.79
C LEU A 117 21.46 -6.13 0.93
N ALA A 118 21.98 -6.82 -0.08
CA ALA A 118 21.18 -7.48 -1.11
C ALA A 118 20.20 -8.56 -0.59
N PRO A 119 20.56 -9.44 0.36
CA PRO A 119 19.65 -10.48 0.81
C PRO A 119 18.40 -9.91 1.49
N ASN A 120 18.56 -8.95 2.39
CA ASN A 120 17.44 -8.32 3.11
C ASN A 120 16.59 -7.48 2.15
N LEU A 121 17.22 -6.76 1.23
CA LEU A 121 16.52 -5.99 0.20
C LEU A 121 15.71 -6.89 -0.74
N GLY A 122 16.20 -8.07 -1.10
CA GLY A 122 15.48 -9.03 -1.94
C GLY A 122 14.17 -9.50 -1.29
N TRP A 123 14.23 -9.91 -0.03
CA TRP A 123 13.03 -10.31 0.73
C TRP A 123 12.06 -9.15 0.95
N LEU A 124 12.57 -7.97 1.29
CA LEU A 124 11.78 -6.75 1.40
C LEU A 124 11.06 -6.40 0.10
N LEU A 125 11.76 -6.50 -1.02
CA LEU A 125 11.20 -6.24 -2.34
C LEU A 125 10.11 -7.25 -2.68
N LEU A 126 10.36 -8.55 -2.47
CA LEU A 126 9.37 -9.59 -2.70
C LEU A 126 8.10 -9.37 -1.85
N GLY A 127 8.28 -9.15 -0.54
CA GLY A 127 7.16 -8.87 0.36
C GLY A 127 6.38 -7.62 -0.03
N THR A 128 7.09 -6.54 -0.40
CA THR A 128 6.46 -5.28 -0.83
C THR A 128 5.71 -5.43 -2.15
N LEU A 129 6.24 -6.20 -3.10
CA LEU A 129 5.57 -6.50 -4.37
C LEU A 129 4.28 -7.31 -4.13
N CYS A 130 4.33 -8.37 -3.31
CA CYS A 130 3.13 -9.14 -2.98
C CYS A 130 2.10 -8.31 -2.20
N ALA A 131 2.53 -7.53 -1.21
CA ALA A 131 1.65 -6.64 -0.45
C ALA A 131 0.99 -5.57 -1.34
N GLY A 132 1.78 -4.97 -2.25
CA GLY A 132 1.34 -3.96 -3.21
C GLY A 132 0.48 -4.52 -4.34
N ALA A 133 0.71 -5.77 -4.76
CA ALA A 133 -0.19 -6.47 -5.66
C ALA A 133 -1.51 -6.76 -4.97
N LEU A 134 -1.48 -7.26 -3.73
CA LEU A 134 -2.67 -7.62 -2.98
C LEU A 134 -3.58 -6.42 -2.69
N ILE A 135 -2.99 -5.28 -2.30
CA ILE A 135 -3.76 -4.04 -2.12
C ILE A 135 -4.33 -3.53 -3.43
N ASN A 136 -3.94 -4.01 -4.62
CA ASN A 136 -4.57 -3.63 -5.88
C ASN A 136 -5.31 -4.79 -6.56
N ALA A 137 -5.31 -5.97 -5.95
CA ALA A 137 -5.79 -7.19 -6.57
C ALA A 137 -7.29 -7.17 -6.81
N GLY A 138 -8.07 -6.48 -5.96
CA GLY A 138 -9.53 -6.40 -6.08
C GLY A 138 -10.00 -5.92 -7.47
N PRO A 139 -9.78 -4.64 -7.83
CA PRO A 139 -10.18 -4.12 -9.14
C PRO A 139 -9.56 -4.89 -10.31
N ILE A 140 -8.28 -5.26 -10.21
CA ILE A 140 -7.58 -6.02 -11.27
C ILE A 140 -8.25 -7.38 -11.49
N THR A 141 -8.68 -8.06 -10.42
CA THR A 141 -9.29 -9.39 -10.53
C THR A 141 -10.74 -9.31 -11.01
N VAL A 142 -11.47 -8.27 -10.63
CA VAL A 142 -12.81 -8.01 -11.18
C VAL A 142 -12.75 -7.68 -12.66
N ASP A 143 -11.77 -6.91 -13.09
CA ASP A 143 -11.52 -6.60 -14.50
C ASP A 143 -11.16 -7.86 -15.29
N LEU A 144 -10.16 -8.62 -14.84
CA LEU A 144 -9.71 -9.85 -15.50
C LEU A 144 -10.79 -10.93 -15.57
N LEU A 145 -11.58 -11.11 -14.52
CA LEU A 145 -12.57 -12.18 -14.48
C LEU A 145 -13.99 -11.72 -14.86
N GLY A 146 -14.16 -10.42 -15.08
CA GLY A 146 -15.39 -9.80 -15.56
C GLY A 146 -15.41 -9.62 -17.08
N GLU A 147 -14.43 -10.18 -17.81
CA GLU A 147 -14.34 -10.10 -19.27
C GLU A 147 -15.68 -10.45 -19.93
N GLY A 148 -16.23 -9.52 -20.71
CA GLY A 148 -17.57 -9.63 -21.33
C GLY A 148 -18.74 -9.05 -20.50
N SER A 149 -18.49 -8.57 -19.28
CA SER A 149 -19.45 -7.78 -18.49
C SER A 149 -19.45 -6.31 -18.91
N ASP A 150 -20.49 -5.57 -18.52
CA ASP A 150 -20.54 -4.12 -18.72
C ASP A 150 -19.35 -3.43 -18.01
N PRO A 151 -18.52 -2.62 -18.69
CA PRO A 151 -17.42 -1.86 -18.09
C PRO A 151 -17.84 -0.99 -16.89
N ALA A 152 -19.11 -0.58 -16.83
CA ALA A 152 -19.65 0.15 -15.69
C ALA A 152 -19.59 -0.68 -14.39
N ILE A 153 -19.68 -2.01 -14.46
CA ILE A 153 -19.60 -2.90 -13.30
C ILE A 153 -18.20 -2.89 -12.69
N VAL A 154 -17.16 -3.00 -13.52
CA VAL A 154 -15.75 -2.95 -13.08
C VAL A 154 -15.45 -1.57 -12.47
N THR A 155 -15.93 -0.51 -13.11
CA THR A 155 -15.77 0.87 -12.65
C THR A 155 -16.43 1.09 -11.29
N ARG A 156 -17.67 0.63 -11.10
CA ARG A 156 -18.38 0.72 -9.81
C ARG A 156 -17.63 -0.02 -8.70
N PHE A 157 -17.11 -1.22 -8.99
CA PHE A 157 -16.32 -1.98 -8.01
C PHE A 157 -15.03 -1.23 -7.64
N ALA A 158 -14.32 -0.70 -8.63
CA ALA A 158 -13.13 0.11 -8.39
C ALA A 158 -13.43 1.34 -7.52
N ASN A 159 -14.54 2.04 -7.76
CA ASN A 159 -14.98 3.18 -6.96
C ASN A 159 -15.30 2.78 -5.51
N ALA A 160 -16.00 1.66 -5.30
CA ALA A 160 -16.26 1.12 -3.96
C ALA A 160 -14.96 0.76 -3.22
N VAL A 161 -14.00 0.17 -3.93
CA VAL A 161 -12.68 -0.14 -3.39
C VAL A 161 -11.91 1.13 -2.99
N LEU A 162 -11.96 2.19 -3.80
CA LEU A 162 -11.33 3.48 -3.48
C LEU A 162 -11.92 4.08 -2.21
N LEU A 163 -13.24 4.12 -2.10
CA LEU A 163 -13.94 4.64 -0.93
C LEU A 163 -13.66 3.82 0.33
N ALA A 164 -13.70 2.49 0.22
CA ALA A 164 -13.42 1.58 1.33
C ALA A 164 -12.00 1.71 1.91
N ARG A 165 -11.06 2.27 1.13
CA ARG A 165 -9.65 2.46 1.53
C ARG A 165 -9.35 3.79 2.18
N VAL A 166 -10.30 4.72 2.26
CA VAL A 166 -10.07 6.02 2.92
C VAL A 166 -9.45 5.86 4.32
N PRO A 167 -9.94 4.96 5.20
CA PRO A 167 -9.32 4.73 6.51
C PRO A 167 -7.89 4.17 6.41
N LEU A 168 -7.65 3.27 5.45
CA LEU A 168 -6.35 2.67 5.22
C LEU A 168 -5.32 3.72 4.76
N PHE A 169 -5.71 4.69 3.93
CA PHE A 169 -4.83 5.79 3.52
C PHE A 169 -4.45 6.70 4.68
N LEU A 170 -5.39 6.98 5.60
CA LEU A 170 -5.08 7.73 6.83
C LEU A 170 -4.04 6.99 7.69
N PHE A 171 -4.11 5.65 7.75
CA PHE A 171 -3.14 4.84 8.48
C PHE A 171 -1.74 4.83 7.85
N GLN A 172 -1.60 5.00 6.52
CA GLN A 172 -0.29 5.03 5.87
C GLN A 172 0.63 6.11 6.47
N ALA A 173 0.07 7.24 6.91
CA ALA A 173 0.83 8.29 7.58
C ALA A 173 1.40 7.83 8.93
N VAL A 174 0.63 7.02 9.68
CA VAL A 174 1.06 6.42 10.95
C VAL A 174 2.18 5.39 10.69
N GLN A 175 2.02 4.52 9.69
CA GLN A 175 3.02 3.48 9.36
C GLN A 175 4.42 4.07 9.14
N ALA A 176 4.49 5.17 8.39
CA ALA A 176 5.74 5.85 8.06
C ALA A 176 6.54 6.32 9.29
N ALA A 177 5.86 6.81 10.32
CA ALA A 177 6.50 7.31 11.53
C ALA A 177 6.84 6.20 12.53
N MET A 178 6.19 5.03 12.43
CA MET A 178 6.30 3.97 13.43
C MET A 178 7.53 3.08 13.25
N LEU A 179 7.90 2.73 12.02
CA LEU A 179 9.01 1.80 11.79
C LEU A 179 10.34 2.26 12.43
N PRO A 180 10.78 3.54 12.31
CA PRO A 180 12.01 4.00 12.96
C PRO A 180 11.96 3.92 14.48
N ARG A 181 10.81 4.25 15.08
CA ARG A 181 10.62 4.17 16.53
C ARG A 181 10.67 2.73 17.04
N LEU A 182 9.96 1.82 16.36
CA LEU A 182 9.95 0.40 16.72
C LEU A 182 11.33 -0.23 16.55
N ALA A 183 12.06 0.11 15.48
CA ALA A 183 13.42 -0.37 15.25
C ALA A 183 14.38 0.10 16.34
N ARG A 184 14.27 1.37 16.78
CA ARG A 184 15.05 1.90 17.90
C ARG A 184 14.76 1.16 19.21
N LEU A 185 13.49 0.93 19.54
CA LEU A 185 13.11 0.19 20.75
C LEU A 185 13.59 -1.26 20.71
N ALA A 186 13.50 -1.91 19.54
CA ALA A 186 14.03 -3.25 19.34
C ALA A 186 15.56 -3.30 19.51
N ALA A 187 16.30 -2.28 19.04
CA ALA A 187 17.74 -2.18 19.21
C ALA A 187 18.16 -1.94 20.68
N LEU A 188 17.37 -1.19 21.44
CA LEU A 188 17.60 -0.93 22.87
C LEU A 188 17.16 -2.08 23.77
N GLY A 189 16.39 -3.04 23.26
CA GLY A 189 15.88 -4.17 24.04
C GLY A 189 14.75 -3.81 25.02
N ASP A 190 14.15 -2.62 24.90
CA ASP A 190 13.08 -2.14 25.78
C ASP A 190 11.74 -2.80 25.43
N SER A 191 11.53 -4.02 25.95
CA SER A 191 10.37 -4.85 25.59
C SER A 191 9.05 -4.33 26.13
N ASP A 192 9.06 -3.53 27.21
CA ASP A 192 7.84 -3.02 27.83
C ASP A 192 7.35 -1.78 27.10
N GLU A 193 8.23 -0.81 26.80
CA GLU A 193 7.82 0.32 25.96
C GLU A 193 7.40 -0.17 24.56
N PHE A 194 8.10 -1.17 24.01
CA PHE A 194 7.72 -1.76 22.72
C PHE A 194 6.30 -2.34 22.74
N ARG A 195 5.92 -3.09 23.79
CA ARG A 195 4.55 -3.62 23.95
C ARG A 195 3.51 -2.51 24.08
N ASP A 196 3.81 -1.45 24.81
CA ASP A 196 2.89 -0.34 24.99
C ASP A 196 2.67 0.44 23.69
N VAL A 197 3.73 0.67 22.91
CA VAL A 197 3.63 1.28 21.58
C VAL A 197 2.79 0.40 20.66
N LEU A 198 3.01 -0.92 20.65
CA LEU A 198 2.21 -1.84 19.86
C LEU A 198 0.75 -1.89 20.28
N ARG A 199 0.46 -1.90 21.59
CA ARG A 199 -0.92 -1.88 22.09
C ARG A 199 -1.66 -0.63 21.61
N ARG A 200 -1.03 0.55 21.72
CA ARG A 200 -1.61 1.82 21.25
C ARG A 200 -1.83 1.80 19.73
N LEU A 201 -0.87 1.23 18.98
CA LEU A 201 -0.99 1.06 17.53
C LEU A 201 -2.19 0.17 17.18
N PHE A 202 -2.33 -1.00 17.81
CA PHE A 202 -3.45 -1.91 17.53
C PHE A 202 -4.81 -1.34 17.95
N VAL A 203 -4.88 -0.61 19.07
CA VAL A 203 -6.11 0.09 19.47
C VAL A 203 -6.48 1.16 18.44
N LEU A 204 -5.52 1.97 18.00
CA LEU A 204 -5.75 2.98 16.99
C LEU A 204 -6.21 2.36 15.67
N VAL A 205 -5.47 1.38 15.16
CA VAL A 205 -5.77 0.71 13.87
C VAL A 205 -7.08 -0.04 13.93
N GLY A 206 -7.34 -0.77 15.02
CA GLY A 206 -8.61 -1.47 15.23
C GLY A 206 -9.79 -0.50 15.31
N GLY A 207 -9.64 0.61 16.05
CA GLY A 207 -10.66 1.65 16.15
C GLY A 207 -10.97 2.31 14.80
N VAL A 208 -9.94 2.72 14.05
CA VAL A 208 -10.10 3.28 12.70
C VAL A 208 -10.75 2.24 11.76
N GLY A 209 -10.37 0.97 11.87
CA GLY A 209 -10.97 -0.12 11.11
C GLY A 209 -12.46 -0.31 11.40
N VAL A 210 -12.84 -0.36 12.68
CA VAL A 210 -14.26 -0.49 13.10
C VAL A 210 -15.07 0.70 12.61
N ILE A 211 -14.57 1.93 12.79
CA ILE A 211 -15.24 3.14 12.29
C ILE A 211 -15.40 3.08 10.77
N GLY A 212 -14.35 2.66 10.05
CA GLY A 212 -14.39 2.49 8.60
C GLY A 212 -15.44 1.49 8.13
N VAL A 213 -15.52 0.32 8.77
CA VAL A 213 -16.49 -0.73 8.42
C VAL A 213 -17.92 -0.31 8.76
N VAL A 214 -18.14 0.23 9.95
CA VAL A 214 -19.47 0.72 10.37
C VAL A 214 -19.91 1.88 9.49
N GLY A 215 -19.00 2.82 9.19
CA GLY A 215 -19.26 3.93 8.28
C GLY A 215 -19.60 3.46 6.87
N ALA A 216 -18.87 2.48 6.33
CA ALA A 216 -19.15 1.87 5.04
C ALA A 216 -20.53 1.18 5.02
N PHE A 217 -20.92 0.49 6.09
CA PHE A 217 -22.23 -0.14 6.19
C PHE A 217 -23.38 0.89 6.23
N ILE A 218 -23.24 1.93 7.05
CA ILE A 218 -24.30 2.93 7.25
C ILE A 218 -24.41 3.88 6.05
N ALA A 219 -23.28 4.47 5.65
CA ALA A 219 -23.23 5.59 4.71
C ALA A 219 -22.59 5.24 3.36
N GLY A 220 -21.99 4.05 3.20
CA GLY A 220 -21.24 3.67 2.00
C GLY A 220 -22.05 3.79 0.71
N PRO A 221 -23.25 3.18 0.59
CA PRO A 221 -24.06 3.31 -0.63
C PRO A 221 -24.44 4.76 -0.95
N ILE A 222 -24.76 5.56 0.07
CA ILE A 222 -25.12 6.98 -0.09
C ILE A 222 -23.92 7.78 -0.61
N ALA A 223 -22.74 7.54 -0.05
CA ALA A 223 -21.52 8.19 -0.47
C ALA A 223 -21.10 7.80 -1.90
N LEU A 224 -21.29 6.54 -2.30
CA LEU A 224 -21.01 6.09 -3.66
C LEU A 224 -21.95 6.74 -4.68
N GLU A 225 -23.24 6.78 -4.39
CA GLU A 225 -24.22 7.42 -5.26
C GLU A 225 -23.90 8.92 -5.41
N LEU A 226 -23.61 9.61 -4.30
CA LEU A 226 -23.33 11.05 -4.32
C LEU A 226 -22.07 11.42 -5.11
N VAL A 227 -21.01 10.61 -5.00
CA VAL A 227 -19.68 10.95 -5.55
C VAL A 227 -19.47 10.39 -6.95
N TYR A 228 -20.05 9.22 -7.25
CA TYR A 228 -19.76 8.46 -8.46
C TYR A 228 -20.97 8.21 -9.35
N ASP A 229 -22.16 8.75 -9.01
CA ASP A 229 -23.42 8.58 -9.75
C ASP A 229 -23.74 7.11 -10.09
N GLY A 230 -23.36 6.23 -9.15
CA GLY A 230 -23.42 4.80 -9.32
C GLY A 230 -23.24 4.06 -7.99
N GLY A 231 -24.22 3.23 -7.66
CA GLY A 231 -24.22 2.45 -6.43
C GLY A 231 -23.59 1.07 -6.56
N ILE A 232 -23.06 0.61 -5.44
CA ILE A 232 -22.82 -0.80 -5.12
C ILE A 232 -23.65 -1.15 -3.88
N ASP A 233 -24.04 -2.41 -3.77
CA ASP A 233 -24.83 -2.87 -2.64
C ASP A 233 -24.06 -2.73 -1.31
N ARG A 234 -24.84 -2.59 -0.24
CA ARG A 234 -24.30 -2.39 1.12
C ARG A 234 -23.38 -3.53 1.55
N ARG A 235 -23.63 -4.78 1.12
CA ARG A 235 -22.81 -5.94 1.51
C ARG A 235 -21.42 -5.80 0.90
N THR A 236 -21.30 -5.56 -0.41
CA THR A 236 -19.99 -5.44 -1.07
C THR A 236 -19.13 -4.33 -0.47
N ILE A 237 -19.65 -3.10 -0.34
CA ILE A 237 -18.85 -2.01 0.24
C ILE A 237 -18.42 -2.30 1.69
N THR A 238 -19.27 -2.97 2.48
CA THR A 238 -18.94 -3.37 3.86
C THR A 238 -17.86 -4.44 3.89
N LEU A 239 -17.93 -5.45 3.01
CA LEU A 239 -16.92 -6.51 2.93
C LEU A 239 -15.57 -5.97 2.43
N LEU A 240 -15.57 -5.03 1.48
CA LEU A 240 -14.38 -4.33 1.04
C LEU A 240 -13.74 -3.50 2.16
N ALA A 241 -14.55 -2.77 2.94
CA ALA A 241 -14.07 -2.03 4.10
C ALA A 241 -13.52 -2.98 5.18
N PHE A 242 -14.17 -4.13 5.40
CA PHE A 242 -13.74 -5.13 6.36
C PHE A 242 -12.41 -5.78 5.95
N GLY A 243 -12.27 -6.19 4.70
CA GLY A 243 -11.00 -6.68 4.15
C GLY A 243 -9.88 -5.64 4.26
N SER A 244 -10.18 -4.36 3.98
CA SER A 244 -9.24 -3.26 4.13
C SER A 244 -8.80 -3.04 5.58
N ALA A 245 -9.73 -3.15 6.55
CA ALA A 245 -9.42 -3.06 7.97
C ALA A 245 -8.53 -4.22 8.45
N LEU A 246 -8.81 -5.45 8.00
CA LEU A 246 -7.97 -6.61 8.29
C LEU A 246 -6.57 -6.47 7.67
N TYR A 247 -6.47 -6.01 6.42
CA TYR A 247 -5.20 -5.74 5.77
C TYR A 247 -4.41 -4.68 6.53
N MET A 248 -5.08 -3.63 7.00
CA MET A 248 -4.48 -2.56 7.80
C MET A 248 -3.87 -3.11 9.09
N LEU A 249 -4.58 -3.97 9.81
CA LEU A 249 -4.07 -4.68 11.00
C LEU A 249 -2.90 -5.59 10.66
N ALA A 250 -3.00 -6.37 9.58
CA ALA A 250 -1.91 -7.23 9.11
C ALA A 250 -0.65 -6.41 8.79
N ALA A 251 -0.81 -5.27 8.11
CA ALA A 251 0.29 -4.38 7.78
C ALA A 251 0.92 -3.74 9.04
N ALA A 252 0.13 -3.39 10.05
CA ALA A 252 0.64 -2.97 11.36
C ALA A 252 1.49 -4.06 12.03
N CYS A 253 1.02 -5.31 12.04
CA CYS A 253 1.79 -6.46 12.52
C CYS A 253 3.09 -6.65 11.71
N ALA A 254 3.01 -6.55 10.38
CA ALA A 254 4.17 -6.70 9.49
C ALA A 254 5.27 -5.68 9.80
N GLN A 255 4.92 -4.39 9.98
CA GLN A 255 5.89 -3.35 10.36
C GLN A 255 6.56 -3.66 11.71
N SER A 256 5.79 -4.23 12.64
CA SER A 256 6.29 -4.64 13.95
C SER A 256 7.31 -5.78 13.84
N VAL A 257 6.99 -6.81 13.05
CA VAL A 257 7.92 -7.93 12.77
C VAL A 257 9.15 -7.45 12.01
N LEU A 258 8.98 -6.49 11.11
CA LEU A 258 10.08 -5.94 10.32
C LEU A 258 11.09 -5.17 11.17
N ALA A 259 10.62 -4.42 12.15
CA ALA A 259 11.46 -3.70 13.11
C ALA A 259 12.39 -4.63 13.91
N MET A 260 12.09 -5.92 13.95
CA MET A 260 12.80 -6.95 14.72
C MET A 260 13.66 -7.85 13.81
N SER A 261 14.07 -7.34 12.64
CA SER A 261 14.85 -8.03 11.61
C SER A 261 14.16 -9.27 11.00
N GLY A 262 12.83 -9.34 11.07
CA GLY A 262 12.03 -10.44 10.52
C GLY A 262 11.78 -10.37 9.02
N HIS A 263 12.71 -9.83 8.21
CA HIS A 263 12.50 -9.53 6.78
C HIS A 263 12.01 -10.74 5.96
N VAL A 264 12.65 -11.90 6.16
CA VAL A 264 12.28 -13.15 5.48
C VAL A 264 10.86 -13.57 5.86
N PHE A 265 10.53 -13.52 7.14
CA PHE A 265 9.23 -13.94 7.65
C PHE A 265 8.11 -13.02 7.15
N VAL A 266 8.37 -11.71 7.09
CA VAL A 266 7.45 -10.73 6.51
C VAL A 266 7.20 -11.02 5.03
N ALA A 267 8.27 -11.29 4.27
CA ALA A 267 8.16 -11.62 2.85
C ALA A 267 7.33 -12.90 2.62
N LEU A 268 7.62 -13.97 3.36
CA LEU A 268 6.88 -15.23 3.29
C LEU A 268 5.40 -15.05 3.67
N GLY A 269 5.09 -14.21 4.67
CA GLY A 269 3.70 -13.93 5.04
C GLY A 269 2.92 -13.21 3.94
N TRP A 270 3.53 -12.24 3.26
CA TRP A 270 2.89 -11.59 2.10
C TRP A 270 2.76 -12.51 0.90
N VAL A 271 3.73 -13.38 0.64
CA VAL A 271 3.64 -14.40 -0.42
C VAL A 271 2.51 -15.39 -0.12
N ALA A 272 2.44 -15.92 1.10
CA ALA A 272 1.38 -16.82 1.52
C ALA A 272 -0.02 -16.16 1.43
N SER A 273 -0.11 -14.88 1.82
CA SER A 273 -1.33 -14.08 1.68
C SER A 273 -1.74 -13.89 0.22
N PHE A 274 -0.79 -13.60 -0.67
CA PHE A 274 -1.06 -13.49 -2.11
C PHE A 274 -1.54 -14.82 -2.71
N LEU A 275 -0.91 -15.94 -2.34
CA LEU A 275 -1.36 -17.27 -2.78
C LEU A 275 -2.76 -17.60 -2.25
N ALA A 276 -3.06 -17.24 -1.00
CA ALA A 276 -4.38 -17.39 -0.43
C ALA A 276 -5.42 -16.53 -1.17
N PHE A 277 -5.07 -15.32 -1.62
CA PHE A 277 -5.94 -14.50 -2.47
C PHE A 277 -6.25 -15.24 -3.77
N VAL A 278 -5.23 -15.69 -4.51
CA VAL A 278 -5.40 -16.37 -5.80
C VAL A 278 -6.27 -17.62 -5.66
N ALA A 279 -5.99 -18.46 -4.66
CA ALA A 279 -6.78 -19.65 -4.41
C ALA A 279 -8.24 -19.31 -4.05
N THR A 280 -8.46 -18.34 -3.16
CA THR A 280 -9.82 -17.98 -2.75
C THR A 280 -10.59 -17.35 -3.92
N ALA A 281 -9.96 -16.50 -4.72
CA ALA A 281 -10.59 -15.89 -5.88
C ALA A 281 -10.99 -16.92 -6.94
N ALA A 282 -10.22 -18.01 -7.09
CA ALA A 282 -10.49 -19.08 -8.03
C ALA A 282 -11.63 -20.02 -7.60
N TRP A 283 -11.80 -20.27 -6.30
CA TRP A 283 -12.67 -21.36 -5.80
C TRP A 283 -13.76 -20.97 -4.80
N SER A 284 -13.83 -19.71 -4.33
CA SER A 284 -14.75 -19.37 -3.23
C SER A 284 -16.22 -19.16 -3.61
N SER A 285 -16.49 -18.62 -4.81
CA SER A 285 -17.86 -18.33 -5.27
C SER A 285 -17.91 -18.12 -6.78
N ASP A 286 -19.06 -18.41 -7.38
CA ASP A 286 -19.36 -18.08 -8.78
C ASP A 286 -19.81 -16.61 -8.96
N GLU A 287 -20.17 -15.92 -7.86
CA GLU A 287 -20.53 -14.50 -7.89
C GLU A 287 -19.25 -13.63 -7.99
N LEU A 288 -19.16 -12.83 -9.06
CA LEU A 288 -17.96 -12.07 -9.43
C LEU A 288 -17.42 -11.19 -8.28
N PHE A 289 -18.27 -10.43 -7.62
CA PHE A 289 -17.85 -9.54 -6.53
C PHE A 289 -17.55 -10.32 -5.26
N LEU A 290 -18.45 -11.22 -4.86
CA LEU A 290 -18.32 -11.97 -3.60
C LEU A 290 -17.03 -12.79 -3.55
N ARG A 291 -16.63 -13.47 -4.64
CA ARG A 291 -15.39 -14.24 -4.64
C ARG A 291 -14.14 -13.36 -4.44
N VAL A 292 -14.15 -12.14 -4.99
CA VAL A 292 -13.03 -11.20 -4.86
C VAL A 292 -13.00 -10.60 -3.46
N GLU A 293 -14.15 -10.25 -2.90
CA GLU A 293 -14.29 -9.79 -1.52
C GLU A 293 -13.78 -10.84 -0.52
N LEU A 294 -14.22 -12.10 -0.69
CA LEU A 294 -13.76 -13.23 0.13
C LEU A 294 -12.26 -13.45 -0.03
N ALA A 295 -11.72 -13.32 -1.23
CA ALA A 295 -10.28 -13.42 -1.46
C ALA A 295 -9.48 -12.32 -0.75
N LEU A 296 -9.95 -11.08 -0.76
CA LEU A 296 -9.33 -9.97 -0.02
C LEU A 296 -9.38 -10.22 1.50
N ILE A 297 -10.49 -10.73 2.02
CA ILE A 297 -10.63 -11.05 3.45
C ILE A 297 -9.72 -12.22 3.84
N ALA A 298 -9.76 -13.33 3.11
CA ALA A 298 -8.99 -14.54 3.39
C ALA A 298 -7.48 -14.26 3.36
N SER A 299 -7.01 -13.55 2.34
CA SER A 299 -5.61 -13.15 2.23
C SER A 299 -5.16 -12.24 3.39
N ALA A 300 -5.98 -11.26 3.78
CA ALA A 300 -5.68 -10.41 4.92
C ALA A 300 -5.63 -11.19 6.25
N LEU A 301 -6.53 -12.17 6.45
CA LEU A 301 -6.51 -13.06 7.61
C LEU A 301 -5.26 -13.93 7.66
N VAL A 302 -4.84 -14.50 6.52
CA VAL A 302 -3.60 -15.28 6.42
C VAL A 302 -2.40 -14.41 6.77
N ALA A 303 -2.29 -13.20 6.22
CA ALA A 303 -1.22 -12.27 6.57
C ALA A 303 -1.22 -11.94 8.08
N LEU A 304 -2.39 -11.61 8.64
CA LEU A 304 -2.54 -11.30 10.06
C LEU A 304 -2.13 -12.47 10.95
N ALA A 305 -2.56 -13.68 10.62
CA ALA A 305 -2.22 -14.90 11.37
C ALA A 305 -0.71 -15.17 11.34
N VAL A 306 -0.08 -15.10 10.16
CA VAL A 306 1.37 -15.29 10.02
C VAL A 306 2.11 -14.25 10.85
N PHE A 307 1.81 -12.97 10.70
CA PHE A 307 2.53 -11.92 11.42
C PHE A 307 2.26 -11.93 12.93
N ALA A 308 1.07 -12.34 13.37
CA ALA A 308 0.77 -12.55 14.78
C ALA A 308 1.64 -13.68 15.39
N VAL A 309 1.85 -14.77 14.66
CA VAL A 309 2.79 -15.85 15.07
C VAL A 309 4.22 -15.31 15.14
N GLY A 310 4.65 -14.51 14.16
CA GLY A 310 5.96 -13.87 14.17
C GLY A 310 6.17 -12.97 15.40
N LEU A 311 5.16 -12.18 15.75
CA LEU A 311 5.21 -11.30 16.92
C LEU A 311 5.25 -12.10 18.24
N ARG A 312 4.43 -13.16 18.35
CA ARG A 312 4.41 -14.05 19.54
C ARG A 312 5.74 -14.76 19.76
N THR A 313 6.30 -15.34 18.70
CA THR A 313 7.58 -16.07 18.77
C THR A 313 8.73 -15.14 19.18
N TYR A 314 8.71 -13.88 18.73
CA TYR A 314 9.68 -12.89 19.15
C TYR A 314 9.60 -12.56 20.65
N PHE A 315 8.39 -12.25 21.16
CA PHE A 315 8.23 -11.96 22.59
C PHE A 315 8.62 -13.15 23.48
N ALA A 316 8.39 -14.38 23.02
CA ALA A 316 8.85 -15.58 23.72
C ALA A 316 10.39 -15.63 23.82
N ARG A 317 11.11 -15.27 22.75
CA ARG A 317 12.59 -15.23 22.75
C ARG A 317 13.18 -14.14 23.66
N LEU A 318 12.53 -12.98 23.74
CA LEU A 318 12.92 -11.93 24.68
C LEU A 318 12.75 -12.38 26.13
N ALA A 319 11.61 -13.00 26.45
CA ALA A 319 11.34 -13.51 27.79
C ALA A 319 12.37 -14.57 28.21
N SER A 320 12.79 -15.46 27.30
CA SER A 320 13.84 -16.45 27.62
C SER A 320 15.22 -15.84 27.88
N ARG A 321 15.59 -14.74 27.19
CA ARG A 321 16.87 -14.06 27.41
C ARG A 321 16.93 -13.25 28.71
N SER A 322 15.79 -12.75 29.20
CA SER A 322 15.73 -12.06 30.50
C SER A 322 15.89 -13.00 31.71
N ARG A 323 15.75 -14.31 31.49
CA ARG A 323 15.82 -15.35 32.54
C ARG A 323 17.19 -16.04 32.61
N SER A 324 18.10 -15.78 31.67
CA SER A 324 19.47 -16.29 31.61
C SER A 324 20.45 -15.22 32.06
#